data_AF-A0A9N9ZJU0-F1
#
_entry.id   AF-A0A9N9ZJU0-F1
#
_cell.length_a   1.000
_cell.length_b   1.000
_cell.length_c   1.000
_cell.angle_alpha   90.00
_cell.angle_beta   90.00
_cell.angle_gamma   90.00
#
_symmetry.space_group_name_H-M   'P 1'
#
loop_
_entity.id
_entity.type
_entity.pdbx_description
1 polymer ?
#
loop_
_entity_poly.entity_id
_entity_poly.type
_entity_poly.pdbx_seq_one_letter_code
_entity_poly.pdbx_strand_id
1 'polypeptide(L)'
;MTSYIVGLNSGSSFDGVDAVLCQISMAEDGHPSRPVYVDGLTVDWPAELEPLVLRAFNNELSLFEMTRLNYAAGALYAEAANALLAKAGIDAASVDVIGYDGQTVYQEPPNREKEKAYVLSGNKSLVGKWLEGGYPCGFFIAESGVVAALTNIDTVTQFRPIDHALGGSAAPLMQYLDFVAFRNDGPTVTLNIGGIANLQLANKDRSKMMAFDTGPGNVIIDHVARVRTGQGYDKDGQLAAKGTIIQKLLDELFQHDFYGRQPPRSAWRLDFGAAYADDILQRYANRSTEDLLATLTRFTALSIAQSLVDYVLVRGPLTQVIASGGGTRNATLMANLSEELSKYNLKVTVSDEVGIPAAYKEAIKFATLAYANKRQLANNIPAAGGAVKYAVLGKLSWAPGKAQMAQEVLDRDEKVLGITRH
;
A
#
# COMPACT_ATOMS: atom_id res chain seq x y z
N MET A 1 10.40 19.56 -17.59
CA MET A 1 11.61 18.73 -17.51
C MET A 1 11.22 17.40 -16.88
N THR A 2 11.63 16.29 -17.49
CA THR A 2 11.42 14.94 -16.95
C THR A 2 12.51 14.64 -15.95
N SER A 3 12.17 14.01 -14.83
CA SER A 3 13.06 13.67 -13.73
C SER A 3 12.97 12.17 -13.42
N TYR A 4 14.08 11.58 -12.98
CA TYR A 4 14.07 10.25 -12.38
C TYR A 4 13.68 10.35 -10.90
N ILE A 5 12.88 9.40 -10.44
CA ILE A 5 12.50 9.24 -9.04
C ILE A 5 12.68 7.79 -8.64
N VAL A 6 13.07 7.57 -7.38
CA VAL A 6 13.19 6.23 -6.82
C VAL A 6 12.15 6.04 -5.73
N GLY A 7 11.47 4.89 -5.75
CA GLY A 7 10.57 4.46 -4.69
C GLY A 7 11.15 3.26 -3.98
N LEU A 8 11.05 3.22 -2.64
CA LEU A 8 11.36 2.03 -1.86
C LEU A 8 10.15 1.61 -1.03
N ASN A 9 9.95 0.30 -0.85
CA ASN A 9 8.90 -0.25 -0.02
C ASN A 9 9.36 -1.56 0.62
N SER A 10 8.99 -1.81 1.88
CA SER A 10 9.04 -3.15 2.46
C SER A 10 7.64 -3.49 2.93
N GLY A 11 7.04 -4.48 2.28
CA GLY A 11 5.66 -4.87 2.51
C GLY A 11 5.47 -5.59 3.85
N SER A 12 4.21 -5.84 4.22
CA SER A 12 3.86 -6.62 5.41
C SER A 12 4.23 -8.11 5.31
N SER A 13 4.75 -8.56 4.16
CA SER A 13 5.33 -9.87 3.95
C SER A 13 6.72 -10.02 4.58
N PHE A 14 7.39 -8.90 4.91
CA PHE A 14 8.75 -8.88 5.47
C PHE A 14 9.78 -9.66 4.62
N ASP A 15 9.53 -9.77 3.33
CA ASP A 15 10.34 -10.53 2.37
C ASP A 15 11.56 -9.74 1.88
N GLY A 16 11.45 -8.42 1.77
CA GLY A 16 12.58 -7.58 1.38
C GLY A 16 12.23 -6.12 1.18
N VAL A 17 13.11 -5.41 0.49
CA VAL A 17 12.96 -4.02 0.06
C VAL A 17 12.81 -3.98 -1.45
N ASP A 18 11.61 -3.64 -1.92
CA ASP A 18 11.33 -3.34 -3.31
C ASP A 18 11.88 -1.97 -3.65
N ALA A 19 12.70 -1.87 -4.69
CA ALA A 19 13.20 -0.64 -5.26
C ALA A 19 12.68 -0.47 -6.69
N VAL A 20 12.17 0.73 -7.01
CA VAL A 20 11.67 1.06 -8.35
C VAL A 20 12.21 2.39 -8.83
N LEU A 21 12.58 2.45 -10.11
CA LEU A 21 13.00 3.64 -10.82
C LEU A 21 11.87 4.05 -11.76
N CYS A 22 11.42 5.30 -11.66
CA CYS A 22 10.43 5.85 -12.57
C CYS A 22 10.91 7.17 -13.19
N GLN A 23 10.37 7.48 -14.37
CA GLN A 23 10.39 8.83 -14.93
C GLN A 23 9.07 9.53 -14.63
N ILE A 24 9.15 10.82 -14.30
CA ILE A 24 7.98 11.66 -14.03
C ILE A 24 8.27 13.10 -14.43
N SER A 25 7.24 13.89 -14.73
CA SER A 25 7.36 15.33 -14.95
C SER A 25 6.22 16.08 -14.26
N MET A 26 6.27 17.42 -14.28
CA MET A 26 5.08 18.23 -14.02
C MET A 26 4.24 18.29 -15.30
N ALA A 27 2.94 18.05 -15.19
CA ALA A 27 1.98 18.29 -16.25
C ALA A 27 1.51 19.75 -16.24
N GLU A 28 0.87 20.18 -17.33
CA GLU A 28 0.38 21.55 -17.50
C GLU A 28 -0.68 21.96 -16.47
N ASP A 29 -1.39 20.98 -15.89
CA ASP A 29 -2.39 21.19 -14.84
C ASP A 29 -1.79 21.40 -13.44
N GLY A 30 -0.46 21.53 -13.32
CA GLY A 30 0.21 21.77 -12.05
C GLY A 30 0.31 20.54 -11.14
N HIS A 31 0.01 19.35 -11.66
CA HIS A 31 0.17 18.08 -10.95
C HIS A 31 1.26 17.21 -11.60
N PRO A 32 1.84 16.23 -10.88
CA PRO A 32 2.76 15.27 -11.49
C PRO A 32 2.10 14.52 -12.65
N SER A 33 2.86 14.16 -13.68
CA SER A 33 2.41 13.24 -14.73
C SER A 33 2.29 11.81 -14.19
N ARG A 34 1.62 10.92 -14.93
CA ARG A 34 1.68 9.48 -14.65
C ARG A 34 3.15 9.05 -14.58
N PRO A 35 3.61 8.38 -13.50
CA PRO A 35 4.96 7.83 -13.44
C PRO A 35 5.12 6.74 -14.50
N VAL A 36 6.24 6.76 -15.21
CA VAL A 36 6.61 5.74 -16.19
C VAL A 36 7.64 4.83 -15.55
N TYR A 37 7.31 3.54 -15.41
CA TYR A 37 8.25 2.53 -14.92
C TYR A 37 9.46 2.41 -15.84
N VAL A 38 10.66 2.38 -15.26
CA VAL A 38 11.94 2.21 -15.98
C VAL A 38 12.56 0.87 -15.63
N ASP A 39 12.79 0.63 -14.33
CA ASP A 39 13.36 -0.61 -13.84
C ASP A 39 12.96 -0.84 -12.36
N GLY A 40 13.12 -2.06 -11.88
CA GLY A 40 12.90 -2.44 -10.49
C GLY A 40 13.71 -3.66 -10.09
N LEU A 41 13.93 -3.79 -8.78
CA LEU A 41 14.50 -4.97 -8.16
C LEU A 41 13.99 -5.10 -6.72
N THR A 42 14.21 -6.26 -6.12
CA THR A 42 13.93 -6.50 -4.71
C THR A 42 15.21 -6.99 -4.06
N VAL A 43 15.54 -6.45 -2.89
CA VAL A 43 16.65 -6.92 -2.05
C VAL A 43 16.05 -7.58 -0.82
N ASP A 44 16.31 -8.87 -0.64
CA ASP A 44 15.82 -9.61 0.52
C ASP A 44 16.38 -9.01 1.82
N TRP A 45 15.64 -9.15 2.92
CA TRP A 45 16.20 -8.82 4.23
C TRP A 45 17.41 -9.73 4.51
N PRO A 46 18.57 -9.18 4.90
CA PRO A 46 19.71 -10.00 5.32
C PRO A 46 19.33 -10.90 6.50
N ALA A 47 19.92 -12.10 6.57
CA ALA A 47 19.61 -13.08 7.60
C ALA A 47 19.85 -12.58 9.04
N GLU A 48 20.73 -11.59 9.19
CA GLU A 48 21.01 -10.89 10.45
C GLU A 48 19.96 -9.82 10.81
N LEU A 49 19.20 -9.30 9.84
CA LEU A 49 18.20 -8.25 10.05
C LEU A 49 16.77 -8.78 10.08
N GLU A 50 16.42 -9.79 9.27
CA GLU A 50 15.07 -10.33 9.20
C GLU A 50 14.49 -10.72 10.59
N PRO A 51 15.21 -11.46 11.46
CA PRO A 51 14.68 -11.81 12.78
C PRO A 51 14.45 -10.58 13.67
N LEU A 52 15.26 -9.53 13.51
CA LEU A 52 15.11 -8.29 14.26
C LEU A 52 13.87 -7.52 13.82
N VAL A 53 13.55 -7.50 12.52
CA VAL A 53 12.33 -6.86 12.00
C VAL A 53 11.08 -7.55 12.54
N LEU A 54 11.06 -8.89 12.56
CA LEU A 54 9.95 -9.66 13.13
C LEU A 54 9.79 -9.42 14.64
N ARG A 55 10.90 -9.45 15.39
CA ARG A 55 10.90 -9.12 16.82
C ARG A 55 10.45 -7.68 17.07
N ALA A 56 10.84 -6.72 16.22
CA ALA A 56 10.41 -5.33 16.30
C ALA A 56 8.89 -5.23 16.17
N PHE A 57 8.31 -5.88 15.16
CA PHE A 57 6.87 -5.93 14.95
C PHE A 57 6.12 -6.56 16.13
N ASN A 58 6.70 -7.58 16.77
CA ASN A 58 6.15 -8.21 17.96
C ASN A 58 6.40 -7.43 19.27
N ASN A 59 7.03 -6.25 19.20
CA ASN A 59 7.39 -5.43 20.36
C ASN A 59 8.35 -6.15 21.34
N GLU A 60 9.33 -6.89 20.80
CA GLU A 60 10.30 -7.72 21.52
C GLU A 60 11.74 -7.16 21.48
N LEU A 61 11.91 -5.92 21.00
CA LEU A 61 13.20 -5.22 20.99
C LEU A 61 13.25 -4.13 22.06
N SER A 62 14.41 -4.00 22.71
CA SER A 62 14.73 -2.82 23.50
C SER A 62 14.87 -1.57 22.62
N LEU A 63 14.83 -0.38 23.24
CA LEU A 63 15.08 0.88 22.53
C LEU A 63 16.44 0.90 21.82
N PHE A 64 17.48 0.30 22.42
CA PHE A 64 18.82 0.24 21.83
C PHE A 64 18.86 -0.65 20.59
N GLU A 65 18.24 -1.84 20.65
CA GLU A 65 18.10 -2.73 19.49
C GLU A 65 17.27 -2.07 18.39
N MET A 66 16.14 -1.45 18.73
CA MET A 66 15.29 -0.74 17.78
C MET A 66 16.04 0.41 17.09
N THR A 67 16.85 1.16 17.83
CA THR A 67 17.67 2.26 17.28
C THR A 67 18.71 1.71 16.30
N ARG A 68 19.37 0.59 16.63
CA ARG A 68 20.32 -0.06 15.72
C ARG A 68 19.65 -0.59 14.47
N LEU A 69 18.50 -1.24 14.62
CA LEU A 69 17.71 -1.74 13.51
C LEU A 69 17.25 -0.59 12.60
N ASN A 70 16.83 0.56 13.15
CA ASN A 70 16.44 1.73 12.35
C ASN A 70 17.56 2.21 11.41
N TYR A 71 18.80 2.26 11.90
CA TYR A 71 19.96 2.65 11.10
C TYR A 71 20.37 1.56 10.09
N ALA A 72 20.37 0.29 10.51
CA ALA A 72 20.71 -0.83 9.64
C ALA A 72 19.69 -0.99 8.49
N ALA A 73 18.39 -0.84 8.78
CA ALA A 73 17.36 -0.79 7.75
C ALA A 73 17.57 0.38 6.78
N GLY A 74 17.97 1.56 7.28
CA GLY A 74 18.34 2.69 6.42
C GLY A 74 19.50 2.36 5.47
N ALA A 75 20.51 1.62 5.94
CA ALA A 75 21.60 1.16 5.09
C ALA A 75 21.13 0.18 4.00
N LEU A 76 20.31 -0.81 4.35
CA LEU A 76 19.72 -1.75 3.38
C LEU A 76 18.88 -1.04 2.31
N TYR A 77 18.10 -0.02 2.71
CA TYR A 77 17.32 0.80 1.78
C TYR A 77 18.22 1.57 0.81
N ALA A 78 19.36 2.09 1.30
CA ALA A 78 20.35 2.73 0.44
C ALA A 78 21.02 1.74 -0.52
N GLU A 79 21.34 0.54 -0.07
CA GLU A 79 21.87 -0.54 -0.91
C GLU A 79 20.89 -0.91 -2.02
N ALA A 80 19.60 -1.07 -1.71
CA ALA A 80 18.56 -1.35 -2.71
C ALA A 80 18.46 -0.24 -3.77
N ALA A 81 18.49 1.03 -3.35
CA ALA A 81 18.51 2.17 -4.26
C ALA A 81 19.77 2.19 -5.15
N ASN A 82 20.96 2.05 -4.56
CA ASN A 82 22.23 2.07 -5.30
C ASN A 82 22.35 0.89 -6.26
N ALA A 83 21.92 -0.31 -5.85
CA ALA A 83 21.90 -1.49 -6.70
C ALA A 83 20.97 -1.30 -7.92
N LEU A 84 19.80 -0.68 -7.71
CA LEU A 84 18.87 -0.36 -8.78
C LEU A 84 19.46 0.66 -9.76
N LEU A 85 20.10 1.72 -9.25
CA LEU A 85 20.74 2.73 -10.09
C LEU A 85 21.90 2.15 -10.90
N ALA A 86 22.72 1.30 -10.28
CA ALA A 86 23.80 0.59 -10.97
C ALA A 86 23.25 -0.35 -12.06
N LYS A 87 22.19 -1.12 -11.76
CA LYS A 87 21.50 -1.97 -12.74
C LYS A 87 20.95 -1.18 -13.93
N ALA A 88 20.36 -0.02 -13.67
CA ALA A 88 19.77 0.85 -14.68
C ALA A 88 20.79 1.73 -15.43
N GLY A 89 22.05 1.78 -14.97
CA GLY A 89 23.08 2.68 -15.52
C GLY A 89 22.75 4.16 -15.33
N ILE A 90 22.12 4.52 -14.21
CA ILE A 90 21.69 5.89 -13.90
C ILE A 90 22.55 6.46 -12.76
N ASP A 91 23.14 7.63 -12.98
CA ASP A 91 23.86 8.38 -11.94
C ASP A 91 22.88 8.91 -10.89
N ALA A 92 23.23 8.79 -9.60
CA ALA A 92 22.49 9.35 -8.47
C ALA A 92 22.18 10.85 -8.64
N ALA A 93 23.07 11.63 -9.26
CA ALA A 93 22.86 13.04 -9.56
C ALA A 93 21.70 13.31 -10.53
N SER A 94 21.28 12.30 -11.31
CA SER A 94 20.12 12.37 -12.21
C SER A 94 18.79 12.06 -11.51
N VAL A 95 18.84 11.56 -10.26
CA VAL A 95 17.65 11.24 -9.46
C VAL A 95 17.22 12.46 -8.66
N ASP A 96 15.97 12.86 -8.84
CA ASP A 96 15.39 14.02 -8.15
C ASP A 96 15.17 13.73 -6.67
N VAL A 97 14.58 12.58 -6.35
CA VAL A 97 14.18 12.23 -4.99
C VAL A 97 13.98 10.71 -4.81
N ILE A 98 14.30 10.21 -3.62
CA ILE A 98 13.90 8.88 -3.12
C ILE A 98 12.67 9.06 -2.22
N GLY A 99 11.65 8.20 -2.39
CA GLY A 99 10.47 8.16 -1.53
C GLY A 99 10.22 6.79 -0.92
N TYR A 100 10.03 6.73 0.40
CA TYR A 100 9.63 5.50 1.10
C TYR A 100 9.01 5.81 2.47
N ASP A 101 8.11 4.99 3.00
CA ASP A 101 7.57 5.21 4.35
C ASP A 101 8.41 4.59 5.46
N GLY A 102 9.04 3.46 5.13
CA GLY A 102 9.87 2.64 6.01
C GLY A 102 9.22 1.29 6.25
N GLN A 103 9.86 0.46 7.06
CA GLN A 103 9.26 -0.77 7.55
C GLN A 103 8.33 -0.44 8.72
N THR A 104 7.06 -0.81 8.61
CA THR A 104 6.09 -0.65 9.72
C THR A 104 6.48 -1.53 10.89
N VAL A 105 6.62 -0.92 12.07
CA VAL A 105 6.77 -1.62 13.36
C VAL A 105 5.47 -1.57 14.16
N TYR A 106 4.85 -0.39 14.19
CA TYR A 106 3.55 -0.19 14.83
C TYR A 106 2.69 0.76 13.99
N GLN A 107 1.40 0.46 13.87
CA GLN A 107 0.43 1.39 13.33
C GLN A 107 -0.94 1.09 13.93
N GLU A 108 -1.60 2.14 14.40
CA GLU A 108 -2.99 2.05 14.84
C GLU A 108 -3.91 2.91 13.95
N PRO A 109 -5.12 2.43 13.62
CA PRO A 109 -6.09 3.21 12.88
C PRO A 109 -6.78 4.24 13.79
N PRO A 110 -7.39 5.29 13.23
CA PRO A 110 -8.14 6.27 13.99
C PRO A 110 -9.34 5.61 14.70
N ASN A 111 -9.54 5.92 15.99
CA ASN A 111 -10.76 5.58 16.69
C ASN A 111 -11.80 6.70 16.50
N ARG A 112 -12.61 6.58 15.45
CA ARG A 112 -13.58 7.62 15.03
C ARG A 112 -14.59 7.99 16.12
N GLU A 113 -15.00 7.05 16.96
CA GLU A 113 -15.93 7.32 18.06
C GLU A 113 -15.26 8.18 19.14
N LYS A 114 -14.03 7.83 19.54
CA LYS A 114 -13.24 8.63 20.48
C LYS A 114 -12.89 10.00 19.91
N GLU A 115 -12.50 10.08 18.63
CA GLU A 115 -12.22 11.37 17.97
C GLU A 115 -13.44 12.28 18.01
N LYS A 116 -14.62 11.73 17.67
CA LYS A 116 -15.89 12.47 17.72
C LYS A 116 -16.23 12.91 19.14
N ALA A 117 -16.14 12.01 20.12
CA ALA A 117 -16.41 12.33 21.53
C ALA A 117 -15.45 13.41 22.05
N TYR A 118 -14.17 13.32 21.68
CA TYR A 118 -13.14 14.29 22.03
C TYR A 118 -13.46 15.67 21.47
N VAL A 119 -13.79 15.76 20.18
CA VAL A 119 -14.17 17.04 19.55
C VAL A 119 -15.44 17.62 20.19
N LEU A 120 -16.46 16.80 20.43
CA LEU A 120 -17.73 17.23 21.04
C LEU A 120 -17.58 17.67 22.50
N SER A 121 -16.59 17.16 23.21
CA SER A 121 -16.29 17.61 24.59
C SER A 121 -15.81 19.06 24.67
N GLY A 122 -15.39 19.65 23.54
CA GLY A 122 -14.78 20.98 23.51
C GLY A 122 -13.34 21.02 24.02
N ASN A 123 -12.74 19.87 24.36
CA ASN A 123 -11.34 19.76 24.76
C ASN A 123 -10.42 20.21 23.61
N LYS A 124 -9.51 21.16 23.91
CA LYS A 124 -8.57 21.74 22.95
C LYS A 124 -7.12 21.31 23.18
N SER A 125 -6.88 20.34 24.07
CA SER A 125 -5.52 19.87 24.38
C SER A 125 -4.87 19.21 23.16
N LEU A 126 -3.74 19.75 22.71
CA LEU A 126 -3.00 19.15 21.60
C LEU A 126 -2.44 17.78 21.97
N VAL A 127 -2.03 17.60 23.22
CA VAL A 127 -1.55 16.31 23.76
C VAL A 127 -2.71 15.33 23.94
N GLY A 128 -3.85 15.83 24.41
CA GLY A 128 -5.05 15.03 24.64
C GLY A 128 -5.56 14.33 23.38
N LYS A 129 -5.30 14.88 22.18
CA LYS A 129 -5.65 14.21 20.91
C LYS A 129 -5.12 12.77 20.82
N TRP A 130 -3.89 12.53 21.25
CA TRP A 130 -3.26 11.19 21.17
C TRP A 130 -3.41 10.39 22.46
N LEU A 131 -3.45 11.03 23.64
CA LEU A 131 -3.62 10.30 24.90
C LEU A 131 -5.08 9.88 25.17
N GLU A 132 -6.05 10.66 24.70
CA GLU A 132 -7.48 10.49 25.02
C GLU A 132 -8.36 10.47 23.75
N GLY A 133 -7.99 11.28 22.75
CA GLY A 133 -8.82 11.60 21.59
C GLY A 133 -8.86 10.54 20.50
N GLY A 134 -8.10 9.44 20.63
CA GLY A 134 -8.14 8.33 19.69
C GLY A 134 -7.61 8.63 18.29
N TYR A 135 -6.78 9.68 18.17
CA TYR A 135 -6.08 9.98 16.91
C TYR A 135 -5.07 8.88 16.61
N PRO A 136 -4.87 8.54 15.32
CA PRO A 136 -3.95 7.48 14.94
C PRO A 136 -2.49 7.89 15.14
N CYS A 137 -1.64 6.88 15.30
CA CYS A 137 -0.20 7.05 15.26
C CYS A 137 0.47 5.79 14.68
N GLY A 138 1.76 5.92 14.39
CA GLY A 138 2.56 4.79 13.94
C GLY A 138 4.05 5.06 14.06
N PHE A 139 4.82 3.98 14.05
CA PHE A 139 6.26 3.97 14.12
C PHE A 139 6.82 3.10 12.99
N PHE A 140 7.68 3.72 12.18
CA PHE A 140 8.27 3.14 10.98
C PHE A 140 9.77 3.33 11.06
N ILE A 141 10.52 2.29 10.69
CA ILE A 141 11.98 2.27 10.73
C ILE A 141 12.57 2.31 9.32
N ALA A 142 13.87 2.62 9.24
CA ALA A 142 14.69 2.99 8.07
C ALA A 142 15.00 4.49 8.08
N GLU A 143 16.11 4.84 8.75
CA GLU A 143 16.54 6.22 8.98
C GLU A 143 16.87 6.96 7.69
N SER A 144 16.17 8.06 7.39
CA SER A 144 16.36 8.81 6.14
C SER A 144 17.65 9.59 6.07
N GLY A 145 18.24 9.98 7.21
CA GLY A 145 19.58 10.54 7.23
C GLY A 145 20.62 9.55 6.70
N VAL A 146 20.48 8.26 7.01
CA VAL A 146 21.36 7.20 6.49
C VAL A 146 21.15 7.02 4.99
N VAL A 147 19.90 6.92 4.53
CA VAL A 147 19.59 6.77 3.09
C VAL A 147 20.13 7.96 2.29
N ALA A 148 19.83 9.19 2.72
CA ALA A 148 20.30 10.39 2.04
C ALA A 148 21.84 10.50 2.02
N ALA A 149 22.52 10.09 3.08
CA ALA A 149 23.97 10.12 3.15
C ALA A 149 24.65 9.07 2.27
N LEU A 150 24.12 7.84 2.23
CA LEU A 150 24.72 6.73 1.49
C LEU A 150 24.35 6.72 -0.01
N THR A 151 23.30 7.44 -0.40
CA THR A 151 22.88 7.59 -1.81
C THR A 151 23.23 8.96 -2.40
N ASN A 152 23.45 9.96 -1.54
CA ASN A 152 23.56 11.36 -1.92
C ASN A 152 22.34 11.90 -2.70
N ILE A 153 21.14 11.39 -2.41
CA ILE A 153 19.87 11.78 -3.03
C ILE A 153 18.91 12.33 -1.97
N ASP A 154 18.16 13.38 -2.32
CA ASP A 154 17.11 13.91 -1.45
C ASP A 154 16.11 12.80 -1.12
N THR A 155 15.77 12.64 0.15
CA THR A 155 14.99 11.50 0.61
C THR A 155 13.77 11.99 1.36
N VAL A 156 12.58 11.56 0.94
CA VAL A 156 11.32 11.85 1.64
C VAL A 156 10.79 10.58 2.28
N THR A 157 10.53 10.63 3.59
CA THR A 157 9.95 9.52 4.35
C THR A 157 8.84 9.96 5.29
N GLN A 158 8.28 9.04 6.09
CA GLN A 158 7.27 9.32 7.12
C GLN A 158 6.09 10.12 6.58
N PHE A 159 5.34 9.54 5.65
CA PHE A 159 4.23 10.24 4.98
C PHE A 159 3.00 10.40 5.87
N ARG A 160 2.87 9.59 6.92
CA ARG A 160 1.63 9.47 7.70
C ARG A 160 1.37 10.55 8.76
N PRO A 161 2.36 11.05 9.52
CA PRO A 161 2.10 11.88 10.70
C PRO A 161 1.31 13.17 10.43
N ILE A 162 1.51 13.81 9.27
CA ILE A 162 0.77 15.04 8.92
C ILE A 162 -0.70 14.72 8.66
N ASP A 163 -0.99 13.62 7.96
CA ASP A 163 -2.37 13.20 7.71
C ASP A 163 -3.06 12.81 9.03
N HIS A 164 -2.37 12.06 9.90
CA HIS A 164 -2.83 11.73 11.26
C HIS A 164 -3.15 12.97 12.09
N ALA A 165 -2.27 13.97 12.11
CA ALA A 165 -2.49 15.22 12.85
C ALA A 165 -3.71 16.02 12.33
N LEU A 166 -4.10 15.79 11.07
CA LEU A 166 -5.28 16.37 10.42
C LEU A 166 -6.53 15.48 10.54
N GLY A 167 -6.49 14.42 11.35
CA GLY A 167 -7.61 13.48 11.56
C GLY A 167 -7.79 12.47 10.43
N GLY A 168 -6.83 12.34 9.53
CA GLY A 168 -6.84 11.30 8.50
C GLY A 168 -6.32 9.97 9.01
N SER A 169 -6.62 8.89 8.29
CA SER A 169 -6.13 7.54 8.59
C SER A 169 -4.67 7.32 8.16
N ALA A 170 -4.18 8.12 7.20
CA ALA A 170 -2.94 7.93 6.47
C ALA A 170 -2.74 6.51 5.89
N ALA A 171 -3.84 5.79 5.63
CA ALA A 171 -3.84 4.44 5.07
C ALA A 171 -5.20 4.14 4.41
N PRO A 172 -5.22 3.60 3.16
CA PRO A 172 -4.07 3.52 2.26
C PRO A 172 -3.58 4.93 1.86
N LEU A 173 -2.38 5.02 1.28
CA LEU A 173 -1.86 6.23 0.60
C LEU A 173 -1.87 6.09 -0.93
N MET A 174 -2.37 4.95 -1.44
CA MET A 174 -2.42 4.61 -2.86
C MET A 174 -3.23 5.61 -3.69
N GLN A 175 -4.22 6.26 -3.07
CA GLN A 175 -5.14 7.20 -3.68
C GLN A 175 -4.41 8.36 -4.36
N TYR A 176 -3.24 8.78 -3.85
CA TYR A 176 -2.48 9.83 -4.52
C TYR A 176 -1.81 9.33 -5.81
N LEU A 177 -1.26 8.11 -5.82
CA LEU A 177 -0.77 7.50 -7.06
C LEU A 177 -1.91 7.35 -8.05
N ASP A 178 -3.07 6.86 -7.61
CA ASP A 178 -4.22 6.65 -8.48
C ASP A 178 -4.74 7.98 -9.06
N PHE A 179 -4.75 9.06 -8.27
CA PHE A 179 -5.02 10.42 -8.76
C PHE A 179 -4.01 10.83 -9.84
N VAL A 180 -2.71 10.70 -9.55
CA VAL A 180 -1.65 11.11 -10.48
C VAL A 180 -1.70 10.27 -11.77
N ALA A 181 -1.93 8.97 -11.66
CA ALA A 181 -1.93 8.05 -12.79
C ALA A 181 -3.18 8.20 -13.66
N PHE A 182 -4.38 8.32 -13.08
CA PHE A 182 -5.64 8.11 -13.80
C PHE A 182 -6.55 9.34 -13.92
N ARG A 183 -6.20 10.49 -13.32
CA ARG A 183 -7.09 11.69 -13.33
C ARG A 183 -7.54 12.14 -14.73
N ASN A 184 -6.75 11.89 -15.77
CA ASN A 184 -7.05 12.32 -17.14
C ASN A 184 -7.79 11.26 -17.96
N ASP A 185 -7.98 10.05 -17.42
CA ASP A 185 -8.68 8.94 -18.09
C ASP A 185 -10.20 8.98 -17.80
N GLY A 186 -10.64 9.92 -16.96
CA GLY A 186 -11.98 9.92 -16.37
C GLY A 186 -12.02 9.14 -15.05
N PRO A 187 -13.22 8.95 -14.46
CA PRO A 187 -13.38 8.14 -13.25
C PRO A 187 -12.84 6.72 -13.48
N THR A 188 -11.87 6.31 -12.67
CA THR A 188 -11.17 5.02 -12.83
C THR A 188 -11.17 4.28 -11.50
N VAL A 189 -11.49 3.00 -11.53
CA VAL A 189 -11.41 2.16 -10.33
C VAL A 189 -10.11 1.37 -10.32
N THR A 190 -9.40 1.46 -9.22
CA THR A 190 -8.30 0.54 -8.90
C THR A 190 -8.77 -0.43 -7.82
N LEU A 191 -8.32 -1.67 -7.91
CA LEU A 191 -8.72 -2.77 -7.04
C LEU A 191 -7.48 -3.53 -6.60
N ASN A 192 -7.20 -3.58 -5.30
CA ASN A 192 -6.16 -4.46 -4.78
C ASN A 192 -6.78 -5.72 -4.18
N ILE A 193 -6.39 -6.89 -4.68
CA ILE A 193 -6.82 -8.21 -4.18
C ILE A 193 -5.70 -8.81 -3.35
N GLY A 194 -5.56 -8.33 -2.11
CA GLY A 194 -4.67 -8.90 -1.09
C GLY A 194 -5.39 -9.92 -0.21
N GLY A 195 -5.00 -10.06 1.06
CA GLY A 195 -5.78 -10.82 2.04
C GLY A 195 -7.20 -10.25 2.17
N ILE A 196 -7.32 -8.93 2.29
CA ILE A 196 -8.55 -8.15 2.14
C ILE A 196 -8.53 -7.47 0.76
N ALA A 197 -9.66 -7.50 0.07
CA ALA A 197 -9.84 -6.79 -1.17
C ALA A 197 -10.29 -5.35 -0.87
N ASN A 198 -9.65 -4.39 -1.53
CA ASN A 198 -9.97 -2.97 -1.37
C ASN A 198 -10.00 -2.25 -2.70
N LEU A 199 -10.90 -1.28 -2.80
CA LEU A 199 -11.20 -0.54 -4.01
C LEU A 199 -10.91 0.95 -3.78
N GLN A 200 -10.38 1.62 -4.80
CA GLN A 200 -10.27 3.06 -4.85
C GLN A 200 -10.92 3.62 -6.12
N LEU A 201 -11.68 4.72 -5.98
CA LEU A 201 -12.18 5.51 -7.09
C LEU A 201 -11.24 6.71 -7.31
N ALA A 202 -10.48 6.67 -8.39
CA ALA A 202 -9.69 7.79 -8.88
C ALA A 202 -10.57 8.76 -9.68
N ASN A 203 -10.35 10.07 -9.47
CA ASN A 203 -11.06 11.12 -10.18
C ASN A 203 -10.19 12.37 -10.26
N LYS A 204 -10.35 13.16 -11.34
CA LYS A 204 -9.70 14.48 -11.45
C LYS A 204 -10.10 15.42 -10.32
N ASP A 205 -11.37 15.38 -9.94
CA ASP A 205 -11.85 16.05 -8.75
C ASP A 205 -11.58 15.17 -7.53
N ARG A 206 -10.49 15.49 -6.81
CA ARG A 206 -10.06 14.78 -5.61
C ARG A 206 -11.13 14.71 -4.51
N SER A 207 -12.12 15.60 -4.52
CA SER A 207 -13.24 15.55 -3.56
C SER A 207 -14.23 14.40 -3.83
N LYS A 208 -14.20 13.84 -5.04
CA LYS A 208 -15.04 12.70 -5.46
C LYS A 208 -14.34 11.35 -5.31
N MET A 209 -13.07 11.36 -4.93
CA MET A 209 -12.30 10.14 -4.73
C MET A 209 -12.76 9.38 -3.49
N MET A 210 -12.60 8.06 -3.52
CA MET A 210 -13.07 7.17 -2.46
C MET A 210 -12.11 6.01 -2.30
N ALA A 211 -12.05 5.44 -1.10
CA ALA A 211 -11.38 4.18 -0.82
C ALA A 211 -12.14 3.41 0.25
N PHE A 212 -12.31 2.11 0.07
CA PHE A 212 -12.93 1.24 1.05
C PHE A 212 -12.65 -0.24 0.77
N ASP A 213 -12.78 -1.08 1.80
CA ASP A 213 -12.67 -2.52 1.67
C ASP A 213 -13.98 -3.11 1.10
N THR A 214 -13.84 -4.06 0.19
CA THR A 214 -14.98 -4.76 -0.43
C THR A 214 -15.32 -6.07 0.29
N GLY A 215 -14.40 -6.58 1.11
CA GLY A 215 -14.53 -7.86 1.81
C GLY A 215 -13.24 -8.68 1.75
N PRO A 216 -13.30 -9.99 2.01
CA PRO A 216 -12.12 -10.84 1.93
C PRO A 216 -11.65 -10.97 0.47
N GLY A 217 -10.35 -10.76 0.27
CA GLY A 217 -9.65 -11.16 -0.95
C GLY A 217 -9.24 -12.61 -0.82
N ASN A 218 -7.96 -12.86 -0.58
CA ASN A 218 -7.41 -14.21 -0.46
C ASN A 218 -7.44 -14.79 0.97
N VAL A 219 -7.69 -13.98 2.02
CA VAL A 219 -7.44 -14.42 3.41
C VAL A 219 -8.17 -15.70 3.80
N ILE A 220 -9.44 -15.85 3.42
CA ILE A 220 -10.23 -17.05 3.73
C ILE A 220 -9.84 -18.20 2.80
N ILE A 221 -9.59 -17.91 1.52
CA ILE A 221 -9.17 -18.89 0.50
C ILE A 221 -7.86 -19.56 0.91
N ASP A 222 -6.86 -18.75 1.26
CA ASP A 222 -5.52 -19.18 1.68
C ASP A 222 -5.57 -19.98 2.98
N HIS A 223 -6.39 -19.56 3.94
CA HIS A 223 -6.58 -20.30 5.19
C HIS A 223 -7.19 -21.68 4.96
N VAL A 224 -8.27 -21.76 4.17
CA VAL A 224 -8.92 -23.05 3.84
C VAL A 224 -7.97 -23.95 3.04
N ALA A 225 -7.24 -23.41 2.07
CA ALA A 225 -6.23 -24.16 1.32
C ALA A 225 -5.17 -24.75 2.26
N ARG A 226 -4.66 -23.95 3.19
CA ARG A 226 -3.67 -24.38 4.18
C ARG A 226 -4.18 -25.49 5.08
N VAL A 227 -5.35 -25.33 5.68
CA VAL A 227 -5.90 -26.34 6.60
C VAL A 227 -6.23 -27.64 5.88
N ARG A 228 -6.75 -27.58 4.65
CA ARG A 228 -7.23 -28.78 3.93
C ARG A 228 -6.16 -29.49 3.11
N THR A 229 -5.09 -28.81 2.71
CA THR A 229 -4.09 -29.35 1.78
C THR A 229 -2.64 -29.19 2.25
N GLY A 230 -2.40 -28.37 3.26
CA GLY A 230 -1.05 -27.97 3.69
C GLY A 230 -0.40 -26.89 2.80
N GLN A 231 -1.02 -26.51 1.67
CA GLN A 231 -0.50 -25.46 0.78
C GLN A 231 -0.91 -24.07 1.27
N GLY A 232 -0.01 -23.09 1.16
CA GLY A 232 -0.26 -21.73 1.67
C GLY A 232 -1.37 -20.95 0.96
N TYR A 233 -1.73 -21.35 -0.26
CA TYR A 233 -2.75 -20.73 -1.13
C TYR A 233 -3.20 -21.71 -2.22
N ASP A 234 -4.33 -21.44 -2.89
CA ASP A 234 -4.78 -22.20 -4.08
C ASP A 234 -4.08 -21.68 -5.34
N LYS A 235 -3.01 -22.38 -5.76
CA LYS A 235 -2.18 -21.95 -6.90
C LYS A 235 -3.01 -21.88 -8.18
N ASP A 236 -2.99 -20.70 -8.81
CA ASP A 236 -3.76 -20.34 -10.01
C ASP A 236 -5.28 -20.55 -9.88
N GLY A 237 -5.80 -20.81 -8.67
CA GLY A 237 -7.20 -21.17 -8.45
C GLY A 237 -7.59 -22.57 -8.95
N GLN A 238 -6.63 -23.50 -9.06
CA GLN A 238 -6.83 -24.81 -9.70
C GLN A 238 -7.80 -25.72 -8.94
N LEU A 239 -7.83 -25.65 -7.60
CA LEU A 239 -8.78 -26.42 -6.81
C LEU A 239 -10.16 -25.79 -6.88
N ALA A 240 -10.25 -24.46 -6.76
CA ALA A 240 -11.49 -23.72 -6.94
C ALA A 240 -12.14 -23.97 -8.31
N ALA A 241 -11.35 -24.12 -9.38
CA ALA A 241 -11.86 -24.38 -10.73
C ALA A 241 -12.59 -25.75 -10.87
N LYS A 242 -12.30 -26.71 -9.99
CA LYS A 242 -12.88 -28.06 -10.02
C LYS A 242 -14.12 -28.22 -9.14
N GLY A 243 -14.36 -27.25 -8.26
CA GLY A 243 -15.43 -27.32 -7.28
C GLY A 243 -16.77 -26.87 -7.82
N THR A 244 -17.81 -27.25 -7.10
CA THR A 244 -19.18 -26.74 -7.29
C THR A 244 -19.51 -25.75 -6.18
N ILE A 245 -20.11 -24.61 -6.55
CA ILE A 245 -20.51 -23.59 -5.59
C ILE A 245 -21.56 -24.16 -4.62
N ILE A 246 -21.30 -24.02 -3.32
CA ILE A 246 -22.24 -24.36 -2.24
C ILE A 246 -23.09 -23.11 -1.97
N GLN A 247 -24.25 -23.02 -2.62
CA GLN A 247 -25.11 -21.83 -2.54
C GLN A 247 -25.44 -21.41 -1.10
N LYS A 248 -25.73 -22.38 -0.22
CA LYS A 248 -26.01 -22.10 1.20
C LYS A 248 -24.86 -21.37 1.90
N LEU A 249 -23.62 -21.79 1.67
CA LEU A 249 -22.44 -21.12 2.24
C LEU A 249 -22.28 -19.73 1.63
N LEU A 250 -22.46 -19.60 0.32
CA LEU A 250 -22.38 -18.32 -0.36
C LEU A 250 -23.37 -17.29 0.21
N ASP A 251 -24.62 -17.70 0.43
CA ASP A 251 -25.66 -16.85 1.01
C ASP A 251 -25.33 -16.44 2.45
N GLU A 252 -24.84 -17.38 3.27
CA GLU A 252 -24.39 -17.12 4.65
C GLU A 252 -23.23 -16.12 4.71
N LEU A 253 -22.28 -16.19 3.77
CA LEU A 253 -21.14 -15.27 3.71
C LEU A 253 -21.57 -13.81 3.51
N PHE A 254 -22.63 -13.57 2.72
CA PHE A 254 -23.20 -12.23 2.52
C PHE A 254 -24.03 -11.70 3.69
N GLN A 255 -24.40 -12.57 4.66
CA GLN A 255 -25.09 -12.15 5.88
C GLN A 255 -24.13 -11.57 6.94
N HIS A 256 -22.82 -11.58 6.68
CA HIS A 256 -21.84 -11.03 7.61
C HIS A 256 -22.04 -9.51 7.83
N ASP A 257 -22.03 -9.06 9.09
CA ASP A 257 -22.28 -7.67 9.51
C ASP A 257 -21.44 -6.62 8.78
N PHE A 258 -20.25 -7.01 8.30
CA PHE A 258 -19.39 -6.18 7.45
C PHE A 258 -20.16 -5.55 6.28
N TYR A 259 -21.02 -6.30 5.62
CA TYR A 259 -21.75 -5.83 4.44
C TYR A 259 -22.86 -4.83 4.76
N GLY A 260 -23.27 -4.72 6.04
CA GLY A 260 -24.15 -3.66 6.52
C GLY A 260 -23.45 -2.31 6.72
N ARG A 261 -22.11 -2.26 6.71
CA ARG A 261 -21.33 -1.04 6.92
C ARG A 261 -21.31 -0.16 5.67
N GLN A 262 -21.46 1.16 5.84
CA GLN A 262 -21.36 2.13 4.74
C GLN A 262 -19.90 2.61 4.53
N PRO A 263 -19.46 2.90 3.30
CA PRO A 263 -18.17 3.55 3.06
C PRO A 263 -18.06 4.94 3.72
N PRO A 264 -16.86 5.37 4.16
CA PRO A 264 -15.60 4.60 4.15
C PRO A 264 -15.63 3.47 5.19
N ARG A 265 -15.35 2.24 4.76
CA ARG A 265 -15.37 1.03 5.61
C ARG A 265 -14.07 0.23 5.44
N SER A 266 -13.65 -0.41 6.52
CA SER A 266 -12.51 -1.33 6.54
C SER A 266 -12.91 -2.65 7.21
N ALA A 267 -12.29 -3.74 6.76
CA ALA A 267 -12.35 -5.03 7.43
C ALA A 267 -11.32 -5.07 8.56
N TRP A 268 -11.74 -5.59 9.71
CA TRP A 268 -10.91 -5.74 10.90
C TRP A 268 -10.44 -7.19 11.05
N ARG A 269 -9.47 -7.39 11.94
CA ARG A 269 -8.88 -8.72 12.22
C ARG A 269 -9.91 -9.81 12.53
N LEU A 270 -11.05 -9.44 13.12
CA LEU A 270 -12.10 -10.36 13.54
C LEU A 270 -13.16 -10.63 12.46
N ASP A 271 -13.22 -9.83 11.38
CA ASP A 271 -14.27 -9.98 10.36
C ASP A 271 -14.06 -11.25 9.52
N PHE A 272 -12.85 -11.43 8.97
CA PHE A 272 -12.54 -12.52 8.02
C PHE A 272 -11.27 -13.27 8.41
N GLY A 273 -10.98 -13.35 9.72
CA GLY A 273 -9.78 -14.00 10.25
C GLY A 273 -9.87 -15.53 10.31
N ALA A 274 -8.80 -16.15 10.82
CA ALA A 274 -8.69 -17.61 10.97
C ALA A 274 -9.89 -18.25 11.68
N ALA A 275 -10.34 -17.66 12.80
CA ALA A 275 -11.48 -18.20 13.55
C ALA A 275 -12.79 -18.23 12.73
N TYR A 276 -13.01 -17.24 11.86
CA TYR A 276 -14.16 -17.22 10.95
C TYR A 276 -14.05 -18.32 9.89
N ALA A 277 -12.84 -18.51 9.34
CA ALA A 277 -12.58 -19.58 8.37
C ALA A 277 -12.67 -20.99 9.00
N ASP A 278 -12.22 -21.15 10.25
CA ASP A 278 -12.30 -22.41 11.00
C ASP A 278 -13.76 -22.80 11.30
N ASP A 279 -14.62 -21.84 11.65
CA ASP A 279 -16.06 -22.07 11.79
C ASP A 279 -16.70 -22.58 10.47
N ILE A 280 -16.33 -21.98 9.33
CA ILE A 280 -16.78 -22.46 8.01
C ILE A 280 -16.33 -23.91 7.79
N LEU A 281 -15.05 -24.22 8.08
CA LEU A 281 -14.50 -25.57 7.94
C LEU A 281 -15.21 -26.59 8.84
N GLN A 282 -15.61 -26.19 10.05
CA GLN A 282 -16.35 -27.04 10.97
C GLN A 282 -17.78 -27.31 10.48
N ARG A 283 -18.51 -26.26 10.09
CA ARG A 283 -19.91 -26.38 9.65
C ARG A 283 -20.05 -27.12 8.32
N TYR A 284 -19.05 -27.02 7.45
CA TYR A 284 -19.01 -27.66 6.14
C TYR A 284 -17.97 -28.78 6.05
N ALA A 285 -17.63 -29.45 7.16
CA ALA A 285 -16.57 -30.46 7.23
C ALA A 285 -16.70 -31.59 6.19
N ASN A 286 -17.93 -31.99 5.86
CA ASN A 286 -18.24 -33.07 4.92
C ASN A 286 -18.17 -32.65 3.43
N ARG A 287 -17.90 -31.37 3.13
CA ARG A 287 -17.75 -30.89 1.76
C ARG A 287 -16.32 -31.11 1.26
N SER A 288 -16.18 -31.22 -0.07
CA SER A 288 -14.87 -31.33 -0.71
C SER A 288 -14.09 -30.03 -0.53
N THR A 289 -12.76 -30.11 -0.63
CA THR A 289 -11.92 -28.92 -0.57
C THR A 289 -12.17 -28.01 -1.77
N GLU A 290 -12.38 -28.61 -2.93
CA GLU A 290 -12.70 -27.96 -4.19
C GLU A 290 -13.99 -27.14 -4.09
N ASP A 291 -15.08 -27.70 -3.54
CA ASP A 291 -16.35 -26.99 -3.40
C ASP A 291 -16.24 -25.78 -2.45
N LEU A 292 -15.50 -25.94 -1.35
CA LEU A 292 -15.24 -24.84 -0.41
C LEU A 292 -14.45 -23.71 -1.09
N LEU A 293 -13.34 -24.04 -1.76
CA LEU A 293 -12.50 -23.05 -2.44
C LEU A 293 -13.23 -22.40 -3.62
N ALA A 294 -14.04 -23.15 -4.38
CA ALA A 294 -14.89 -22.61 -5.43
C ALA A 294 -15.88 -21.58 -4.89
N THR A 295 -16.54 -21.91 -3.77
CA THR A 295 -17.52 -21.02 -3.12
C THR A 295 -16.88 -19.75 -2.58
N LEU A 296 -15.75 -19.86 -1.88
CA LEU A 296 -15.02 -18.72 -1.31
C LEU A 296 -14.43 -17.83 -2.40
N THR A 297 -13.87 -18.42 -3.45
CA THR A 297 -13.33 -17.68 -4.61
C THR A 297 -14.45 -16.93 -5.35
N ARG A 298 -15.62 -17.56 -5.51
CA ARG A 298 -16.80 -16.92 -6.09
C ARG A 298 -17.32 -15.78 -5.22
N PHE A 299 -17.34 -15.98 -3.91
CA PHE A 299 -17.75 -14.97 -2.94
C PHE A 299 -16.90 -13.70 -3.02
N THR A 300 -15.57 -13.82 -3.12
CA THR A 300 -14.67 -12.67 -3.30
C THR A 300 -15.00 -11.88 -4.56
N ALA A 301 -15.23 -12.54 -5.70
CA ALA A 301 -15.61 -11.85 -6.94
C ALA A 301 -16.95 -11.12 -6.81
N LEU A 302 -17.96 -11.76 -6.21
CA LEU A 302 -19.29 -11.18 -6.01
C LEU A 302 -19.26 -10.02 -5.01
N SER A 303 -18.48 -10.12 -3.92
CA SER A 303 -18.38 -9.06 -2.91
C SER A 303 -17.72 -7.79 -3.47
N ILE A 304 -16.70 -7.96 -4.33
CA ILE A 304 -16.08 -6.87 -5.09
C ILE A 304 -17.10 -6.24 -6.04
N ALA A 305 -17.79 -7.05 -6.86
CA ALA A 305 -18.75 -6.55 -7.84
C ALA A 305 -19.91 -5.81 -7.17
N GLN A 306 -20.51 -6.39 -6.12
CA GLN A 306 -21.60 -5.76 -5.37
C GLN A 306 -21.16 -4.43 -4.74
N SER A 307 -19.98 -4.40 -4.11
CA SER A 307 -19.39 -3.18 -3.55
C SER A 307 -19.18 -2.08 -4.61
N LEU A 308 -18.74 -2.46 -5.81
CA LEU A 308 -18.54 -1.52 -6.91
C LEU A 308 -19.89 -0.96 -7.42
N VAL A 309 -20.91 -1.82 -7.55
CA VAL A 309 -22.25 -1.42 -7.99
C VAL A 309 -22.88 -0.45 -7.00
N ASP A 310 -22.93 -0.83 -5.73
CA ASP A 310 -23.69 -0.10 -4.70
C ASP A 310 -23.10 1.28 -4.40
N TYR A 311 -21.76 1.42 -4.45
CA TYR A 311 -21.09 2.61 -3.95
C TYR A 311 -20.36 3.43 -5.00
N VAL A 312 -20.02 2.83 -6.15
CA VAL A 312 -19.20 3.48 -7.19
C VAL A 312 -20.01 3.77 -8.44
N LEU A 313 -20.71 2.78 -9.01
CA LEU A 313 -21.48 2.98 -10.26
C LEU A 313 -22.64 3.96 -10.10
N VAL A 314 -23.18 4.10 -8.90
CA VAL A 314 -24.19 5.13 -8.57
C VAL A 314 -23.67 6.57 -8.74
N ARG A 315 -22.34 6.77 -8.88
CA ARG A 315 -21.70 8.08 -9.01
C ARG A 315 -21.38 8.48 -10.44
N GLY A 316 -21.52 7.55 -11.39
CA GLY A 316 -21.28 7.80 -12.80
C GLY A 316 -20.80 6.56 -13.55
N PRO A 317 -20.79 6.63 -14.88
CA PRO A 317 -20.33 5.53 -15.72
C PRO A 317 -18.84 5.27 -15.51
N LEU A 318 -18.47 3.99 -15.57
CA LEU A 318 -17.10 3.50 -15.59
C LEU A 318 -16.93 2.59 -16.81
N THR A 319 -15.71 2.48 -17.30
CA THR A 319 -15.38 1.58 -18.42
C THR A 319 -14.47 0.42 -17.99
N GLN A 320 -13.71 0.61 -16.92
CA GLN A 320 -12.71 -0.37 -16.49
C GLN A 320 -12.44 -0.37 -14.98
N VAL A 321 -11.96 -1.52 -14.53
CA VAL A 321 -11.37 -1.78 -13.21
C VAL A 321 -9.94 -2.26 -13.42
N ILE A 322 -8.99 -1.64 -12.72
CA ILE A 322 -7.56 -1.98 -12.78
C ILE A 322 -7.18 -2.73 -11.50
N ALA A 323 -7.05 -4.05 -11.62
CA ALA A 323 -6.74 -4.96 -10.53
C ALA A 323 -5.22 -5.05 -10.27
N SER A 324 -4.83 -5.20 -9.02
CA SER A 324 -3.46 -5.47 -8.57
C SER A 324 -3.47 -6.41 -7.35
N GLY A 325 -2.28 -6.81 -6.88
CA GLY A 325 -2.14 -7.67 -5.70
C GLY A 325 -2.18 -9.16 -6.03
N GLY A 326 -1.87 -10.00 -5.03
CA GLY A 326 -1.64 -11.43 -5.22
C GLY A 326 -2.81 -12.20 -5.83
N GLY A 327 -4.05 -11.76 -5.59
CA GLY A 327 -5.26 -12.39 -6.12
C GLY A 327 -5.39 -12.28 -7.64
N THR A 328 -4.68 -11.36 -8.30
CA THR A 328 -4.61 -11.31 -9.77
C THR A 328 -3.96 -12.54 -10.40
N ARG A 329 -3.19 -13.31 -9.62
CA ARG A 329 -2.57 -14.58 -10.04
C ARG A 329 -3.52 -15.78 -9.91
N ASN A 330 -4.69 -15.61 -9.29
CA ASN A 330 -5.71 -16.66 -9.21
C ASN A 330 -6.61 -16.55 -10.46
N ALA A 331 -6.38 -17.41 -11.45
CA ALA A 331 -7.09 -17.36 -12.74
C ALA A 331 -8.60 -17.57 -12.56
N THR A 332 -9.00 -18.46 -11.65
CA THR A 332 -10.42 -18.71 -11.32
C THR A 332 -11.09 -17.48 -10.71
N LEU A 333 -10.41 -16.78 -9.80
CA LEU A 333 -10.90 -15.53 -9.21
C LEU A 333 -11.07 -14.44 -10.27
N MET A 334 -10.05 -14.26 -11.12
CA MET A 334 -10.09 -13.24 -12.18
C MET A 334 -11.15 -13.55 -13.25
N ALA A 335 -11.39 -14.83 -13.56
CA ALA A 335 -12.48 -15.25 -14.45
C ALA A 335 -13.85 -14.94 -13.83
N ASN A 336 -14.08 -15.33 -12.56
CA ASN A 336 -15.32 -15.01 -11.84
C ASN A 336 -15.57 -13.50 -11.77
N LEU A 337 -14.54 -12.71 -11.46
CA LEU A 337 -14.65 -11.26 -11.38
C LEU A 337 -14.96 -10.64 -12.74
N SER A 338 -14.30 -11.11 -13.80
CA SER A 338 -14.55 -10.63 -15.17
C SER A 338 -15.96 -10.95 -15.64
N GLU A 339 -16.46 -12.16 -15.35
CA GLU A 339 -17.84 -12.56 -15.63
C GLU A 339 -18.84 -11.61 -14.94
N GLU A 340 -18.67 -11.36 -13.64
CA GLU A 340 -19.57 -10.49 -12.87
C GLU A 340 -19.53 -9.04 -13.34
N LEU A 341 -18.35 -8.49 -13.60
CA LEU A 341 -18.19 -7.10 -14.02
C LEU A 341 -18.63 -6.87 -15.48
N SER A 342 -18.59 -7.90 -16.33
CA SER A 342 -19.08 -7.82 -17.70
C SER A 342 -20.59 -7.50 -17.79
N LYS A 343 -21.38 -7.90 -16.78
CA LYS A 343 -22.82 -7.59 -16.67
C LYS A 343 -23.10 -6.09 -16.61
N TYR A 344 -22.09 -5.30 -16.21
CA TYR A 344 -22.15 -3.84 -16.10
C TYR A 344 -21.31 -3.13 -17.19
N ASN A 345 -20.89 -3.85 -18.25
CA ASN A 345 -19.99 -3.37 -19.29
C ASN A 345 -18.63 -2.89 -18.78
N LEU A 346 -18.13 -3.48 -17.68
CA LEU A 346 -16.84 -3.14 -17.11
C LEU A 346 -15.80 -4.18 -17.52
N LYS A 347 -14.69 -3.68 -18.06
CA LYS A 347 -13.51 -4.52 -18.32
C LYS A 347 -12.63 -4.59 -17.08
N VAL A 348 -12.18 -5.78 -16.72
CA VAL A 348 -11.10 -5.96 -15.75
C VAL A 348 -9.77 -6.02 -16.50
N THR A 349 -8.81 -5.22 -16.04
CA THR A 349 -7.42 -5.23 -16.51
C THR A 349 -6.52 -5.34 -15.30
N VAL A 350 -5.26 -5.77 -15.49
CA VAL A 350 -4.27 -5.78 -14.40
C VAL A 350 -3.37 -4.56 -14.49
N SER A 351 -2.82 -4.11 -13.36
CA SER A 351 -2.00 -2.90 -13.29
C SER A 351 -0.78 -2.95 -14.23
N ASP A 352 -0.22 -4.13 -14.45
CA ASP A 352 0.90 -4.36 -15.36
C ASP A 352 0.56 -3.96 -16.81
N GLU A 353 -0.67 -4.22 -17.27
CA GLU A 353 -1.14 -3.86 -18.62
C GLU A 353 -1.24 -2.34 -18.83
N VAL A 354 -1.35 -1.55 -17.76
CA VAL A 354 -1.41 -0.08 -17.83
C VAL A 354 -0.07 0.58 -17.48
N GLY A 355 1.02 -0.20 -17.43
CA GLY A 355 2.37 0.29 -17.18
C GLY A 355 2.70 0.53 -15.70
N ILE A 356 1.93 -0.07 -14.77
CA ILE A 356 2.19 -0.02 -13.33
C ILE A 356 2.41 -1.45 -12.84
N PRO A 357 3.66 -1.96 -12.83
CA PRO A 357 3.94 -3.33 -12.43
C PRO A 357 3.41 -3.64 -11.04
N ALA A 358 2.64 -4.73 -10.89
CA ALA A 358 1.98 -5.05 -9.63
C ALA A 358 2.97 -5.21 -8.48
N ALA A 359 4.14 -5.80 -8.73
CA ALA A 359 5.21 -5.99 -7.75
C ALA A 359 5.74 -4.67 -7.18
N TYR A 360 5.79 -3.60 -7.99
CA TYR A 360 6.40 -2.33 -7.62
C TYR A 360 5.40 -1.21 -7.36
N LYS A 361 4.09 -1.45 -7.51
CA LYS A 361 3.04 -0.44 -7.37
C LYS A 361 3.12 0.34 -6.05
N GLU A 362 3.44 -0.33 -4.96
CA GLU A 362 3.62 0.32 -3.65
C GLU A 362 4.85 1.22 -3.59
N ALA A 363 5.97 0.80 -4.16
CA ALA A 363 7.17 1.62 -4.24
C ALA A 363 6.95 2.83 -5.17
N ILE A 364 6.25 2.66 -6.30
CA ILE A 364 5.90 3.75 -7.23
C ILE A 364 5.06 4.81 -6.51
N LYS A 365 4.13 4.39 -5.65
CA LYS A 365 3.32 5.29 -4.81
C LYS A 365 4.21 6.19 -3.95
N PHE A 366 5.23 5.65 -3.28
CA PHE A 366 6.11 6.45 -2.44
C PHE A 366 7.04 7.37 -3.23
N ALA A 367 7.57 6.91 -4.38
CA ALA A 367 8.31 7.78 -5.30
C ALA A 367 7.45 9.00 -5.72
N THR A 368 6.19 8.75 -6.06
CA THR A 368 5.23 9.78 -6.51
C THR A 368 4.88 10.76 -5.39
N LEU A 369 4.67 10.27 -4.16
CA LEU A 369 4.44 11.11 -2.99
C LEU A 369 5.65 12.00 -2.68
N ALA A 370 6.87 11.46 -2.78
CA ALA A 370 8.12 12.20 -2.56
C ALA A 370 8.32 13.31 -3.61
N TYR A 371 8.06 13.01 -4.88
CA TYR A 371 8.13 13.97 -5.97
C TYR A 371 7.19 15.17 -5.74
N ALA A 372 5.98 14.89 -5.26
CA ALA A 372 5.00 15.90 -4.87
C ALA A 372 5.42 16.69 -3.62
N ASN A 373 5.97 16.02 -2.61
CA ASN A 373 6.47 16.65 -1.38
C ASN A 373 7.55 17.69 -1.68
N LYS A 374 8.56 17.32 -2.48
CA LYS A 374 9.67 18.21 -2.86
C LYS A 374 9.21 19.48 -3.60
N ARG A 375 8.02 19.42 -4.22
CA ARG A 375 7.36 20.53 -4.94
C ARG A 375 6.25 21.20 -4.13
N GLN A 376 6.09 20.85 -2.86
CA GLN A 376 5.08 21.40 -1.95
C GLN A 376 3.64 21.20 -2.46
N LEU A 377 3.40 20.12 -3.23
CA LEU A 377 2.08 19.78 -3.72
C LEU A 377 1.34 18.93 -2.69
N ALA A 378 0.06 19.26 -2.47
CA ALA A 378 -0.78 18.45 -1.58
C ALA A 378 -0.91 17.03 -2.13
N ASN A 379 -0.41 16.07 -1.36
CA ASN A 379 -0.25 14.67 -1.75
C ASN A 379 -1.04 13.71 -0.84
N ASN A 380 -1.96 14.25 -0.02
CA ASN A 380 -3.05 13.49 0.58
C ASN A 380 -4.36 13.64 -0.20
N ILE A 381 -5.31 12.72 0.03
CA ILE A 381 -6.66 12.76 -0.54
C ILE A 381 -7.69 12.79 0.61
N PRO A 382 -8.08 13.97 1.12
CA PRO A 382 -9.04 14.13 2.22
C PRO A 382 -10.32 13.31 2.09
N ALA A 383 -10.95 13.31 0.91
CA ALA A 383 -12.20 12.61 0.66
C ALA A 383 -12.09 11.07 0.84
N ALA A 384 -10.90 10.52 0.67
CA ALA A 384 -10.64 9.09 0.82
C ALA A 384 -9.89 8.72 2.12
N GLY A 385 -9.14 9.66 2.70
CA GLY A 385 -8.33 9.44 3.91
C GLY A 385 -8.94 10.00 5.21
N GLY A 386 -9.95 10.86 5.11
CA GLY A 386 -10.64 11.46 6.27
C GLY A 386 -9.93 12.66 6.90
N ALA A 387 -8.77 13.09 6.39
CA ALA A 387 -8.12 14.31 6.83
C ALA A 387 -9.00 15.53 6.56
N VAL A 388 -8.98 16.53 7.44
CA VAL A 388 -9.86 17.71 7.31
C VAL A 388 -9.47 18.67 6.18
N LYS A 389 -8.25 18.56 5.63
CA LYS A 389 -7.76 19.42 4.54
C LYS A 389 -6.62 18.79 3.76
N TYR A 390 -6.38 19.37 2.58
CA TYR A 390 -5.19 19.08 1.77
C TYR A 390 -3.90 19.48 2.50
N ALA A 391 -2.87 18.65 2.40
CA ALA A 391 -1.58 18.84 3.02
C ALA A 391 -0.45 18.19 2.23
N VAL A 392 0.76 18.70 2.46
CA VAL A 392 2.00 18.06 1.99
C VAL A 392 2.43 17.05 3.05
N LEU A 393 2.48 15.79 2.68
CA LEU A 393 2.88 14.64 3.48
C LEU A 393 4.34 14.30 3.25
N GLY A 394 5.02 13.83 4.29
CA GLY A 394 6.42 13.38 4.25
C GLY A 394 7.39 14.37 4.88
N LYS A 395 8.52 13.86 5.35
CA LYS A 395 9.67 14.59 5.90
C LYS A 395 10.84 14.47 4.94
N LEU A 396 11.36 15.61 4.49
CA LEU A 396 12.48 15.70 3.55
C LEU A 396 13.82 15.75 4.31
N SER A 397 14.69 14.80 4.01
CA SER A 397 16.11 14.81 4.34
C SER A 397 16.90 15.21 3.08
N TRP A 398 17.65 16.30 3.18
CA TRP A 398 18.46 16.82 2.06
C TRP A 398 19.69 15.95 1.83
N ALA A 399 20.03 15.70 0.56
CA ALA A 399 21.28 15.06 0.20
C ALA A 399 22.49 15.87 0.72
N PRO A 400 23.49 15.25 1.38
CA PRO A 400 24.64 15.98 1.89
C PRO A 400 25.43 16.73 0.82
N GLY A 401 25.53 16.19 -0.40
CA GLY A 401 26.22 16.84 -1.53
C GLY A 401 25.56 18.13 -2.02
N LYS A 402 24.34 18.46 -1.56
CA LYS A 402 23.65 19.73 -1.83
C LYS A 402 23.88 20.79 -0.76
N ALA A 403 24.56 20.45 0.33
CA ALA A 403 24.92 21.41 1.36
C ALA A 403 25.82 22.50 0.78
N GLN A 404 25.57 23.75 1.16
CA GLN A 404 26.51 24.84 0.88
C GLN A 404 27.86 24.49 1.56
N MET A 405 28.97 24.68 0.86
CA MET A 405 30.34 24.31 1.29
C MET A 405 30.67 22.79 1.30
N ALA A 406 29.81 21.92 0.75
CA ALA A 406 30.09 20.47 0.70
C ALA A 406 31.41 20.10 -0.02
N GLN A 407 31.89 20.94 -0.94
CA GLN A 407 33.15 20.71 -1.65
C GLN A 407 34.40 20.98 -0.80
N GLU A 408 34.29 21.70 0.33
CA GLU A 408 35.43 22.10 1.16
C GLU A 408 35.96 20.96 2.06
N VAL A 409 35.22 19.84 2.18
CA VAL A 409 35.56 18.70 3.06
C VAL A 409 36.10 17.48 2.28
N LEU A 410 36.11 17.53 0.94
CA LEU A 410 36.50 16.39 0.08
C LEU A 410 37.96 15.90 0.29
N ASP A 411 38.81 16.69 0.94
CA ASP A 411 40.21 16.31 1.24
C ASP A 411 40.36 15.35 2.45
N ARG A 412 39.26 14.96 3.13
CA ARG A 412 39.29 13.93 4.18
C ARG A 412 38.75 12.60 3.66
N ASP A 413 39.66 11.74 3.18
CA ASP A 413 39.52 10.31 2.85
C ASP A 413 38.08 9.79 2.66
N GLU A 414 37.58 9.86 1.42
CA GLU A 414 36.33 9.21 0.96
C GLU A 414 36.31 7.69 1.22
N LYS A 415 37.48 7.09 1.52
CA LYS A 415 37.62 5.69 1.96
C LYS A 415 36.88 5.37 3.27
N VAL A 416 36.57 6.34 4.12
CA VAL A 416 35.97 6.09 5.44
C VAL A 416 34.51 5.61 5.36
N LEU A 417 33.78 5.92 4.28
CA LEU A 417 32.37 5.54 4.13
C LEU A 417 32.11 4.38 3.16
N GLY A 418 33.13 3.90 2.44
CA GLY A 418 32.96 2.81 1.46
C GLY A 418 32.07 3.16 0.25
N ILE A 419 31.70 4.44 0.07
CA ILE A 419 30.87 4.92 -1.03
C ILE A 419 31.79 5.15 -2.24
N THR A 420 31.73 4.30 -3.24
CA THR A 420 32.49 4.48 -4.49
C THR A 420 31.57 5.16 -5.50
N ARG A 421 31.90 6.38 -5.95
CA ARG A 421 31.18 7.01 -7.07
C ARG A 421 31.50 6.21 -8.35
N HIS A 422 30.49 5.66 -9.00
CA HIS A 422 30.58 5.12 -10.37
C HIS A 422 29.95 6.09 -11.35
#